data_AF-A0A2D6GWQ2-F1
#
_entry.id   AF-A0A2D6GWQ2-F1
#
_cell.length_a   1.000
_cell.length_b   1.000
_cell.length_c   1.000
_cell.angle_alpha   90.00
_cell.angle_beta   90.00
_cell.angle_gamma   90.00
#
_symmetry.space_group_name_H-M   'P 1'
#
loop_
_entity.id
_entity.type
_entity.pdbx_description
1 polymer ?
#
loop_
_entity_poly.entity_id
_entity_poly.type
_entity_poly.pdbx_seq_one_letter_code
_entity_poly.pdbx_strand_id
1 'polypeptide(L)'
;MLRNKIFIAQFLLIAFIGVLHITALELYWYWVFPWFDILVHFLGGLWATLISLWFFFESGYVKVKRRVRNISLVAFFTIFFVAIGWEVFEFLAGVPIVGDFAVDTTIDLIIGTLGALMAWIYYTSN
;
A
#
# COMPACT_ATOMS: atom_id res chain seq x y z
N MET A 1 -6.56 18.75 -10.75
CA MET A 1 -5.66 18.03 -9.83
C MET A 1 -6.33 17.70 -8.50
N LEU A 2 -6.60 18.67 -7.60
CA LEU A 2 -7.13 18.41 -6.24
C LEU A 2 -8.59 17.97 -6.15
N ARG A 3 -9.41 18.25 -7.18
CA ARG A 3 -10.81 17.81 -7.27
C ARG A 3 -10.99 16.41 -7.87
N ASN A 4 -9.90 15.71 -8.18
CA ASN A 4 -9.99 14.35 -8.71
C ASN A 4 -10.48 13.41 -7.58
N LYS A 5 -11.53 12.63 -7.83
CA LYS A 5 -12.14 11.75 -6.83
C LYS A 5 -11.13 10.73 -6.27
N ILE A 6 -10.23 10.23 -7.12
CA ILE A 6 -9.16 9.30 -6.72
C ILE A 6 -8.19 10.00 -5.78
N PHE A 7 -7.81 11.25 -6.06
CA PHE A 7 -6.93 12.03 -5.19
C PHE A 7 -7.54 12.25 -3.80
N ILE A 8 -8.82 12.63 -3.73
CA ILE A 8 -9.52 12.81 -2.45
C ILE A 8 -9.61 11.48 -1.70
N ALA A 9 -9.94 10.38 -2.40
CA ALA A 9 -9.96 9.05 -1.80
C ALA A 9 -8.58 8.65 -1.26
N GLN A 10 -7.48 8.99 -1.95
CA GLN A 10 -6.12 8.73 -1.45
C GLN A 10 -5.82 9.51 -0.17
N PHE A 11 -6.23 10.76 -0.11
CA PHE A 11 -6.00 11.60 1.07
C PHE A 11 -6.77 11.07 2.29
N LEU A 12 -8.03 10.66 2.09
CA LEU A 12 -8.83 10.06 3.17
C LEU A 12 -8.25 8.70 3.60
N LEU A 13 -7.81 7.88 2.63
CA LEU A 13 -7.23 6.57 2.91
C LEU A 13 -5.92 6.68 3.70
N ILE A 14 -4.99 7.56 3.34
CA ILE A 14 -3.74 7.72 4.10
C ILE A 14 -3.97 8.32 5.48
N ALA A 15 -4.92 9.24 5.62
CA ALA A 15 -5.31 9.77 6.93
C ALA A 15 -5.87 8.65 7.82
N PHE A 16 -6.71 7.78 7.26
CA PHE A 16 -7.25 6.62 7.97
C PHE A 16 -6.16 5.63 8.38
N ILE A 17 -5.25 5.28 7.45
CA ILE A 17 -4.09 4.42 7.74
C ILE A 17 -3.23 5.02 8.84
N GLY A 18 -2.96 6.33 8.77
CA GLY A 18 -2.16 7.04 9.79
C GLY A 18 -2.80 6.98 11.18
N VAL A 19 -4.12 7.19 11.27
CA VAL A 19 -4.85 7.05 12.54
C VAL A 19 -4.75 5.62 13.08
N LEU A 20 -4.97 4.61 12.22
CA LEU A 20 -4.84 3.20 12.60
C LEU A 20 -3.43 2.88 13.11
N HIS A 21 -2.39 3.28 12.38
CA HIS A 21 -1.00 3.00 12.72
C HIS A 21 -0.58 3.66 14.04
N ILE A 22 -0.86 4.95 14.22
CA ILE A 22 -0.53 5.67 15.46
C ILE A 22 -1.26 5.04 16.64
N THR A 23 -2.56 4.77 16.49
CA THR A 23 -3.35 4.12 17.55
C THR A 23 -2.80 2.74 17.90
N ALA A 24 -2.38 1.97 16.89
CA ALA A 24 -1.83 0.64 17.09
C ALA A 24 -0.46 0.63 17.76
N LEU A 25 0.36 1.65 17.54
CA LEU A 25 1.61 1.84 18.28
C LEU A 25 1.34 2.21 19.75
N GLU A 26 0.49 3.22 19.99
CA GLU A 26 0.18 3.70 21.35
C GLU A 26 -0.52 2.65 22.22
N LEU A 27 -1.40 1.84 21.61
CA LEU A 27 -2.17 0.81 22.30
C LEU A 27 -1.57 -0.60 22.13
N TYR A 28 -0.37 -0.69 21.54
CA TYR A 28 0.33 -1.95 21.28
C TYR A 28 -0.47 -2.99 20.47
N TRP A 29 -1.38 -2.56 19.58
CA TRP A 29 -2.23 -3.46 18.80
C TRP A 29 -1.44 -4.35 17.84
N TYR A 30 -0.28 -3.91 17.33
CA TYR A 30 0.59 -4.75 16.52
C TYR A 30 1.03 -6.02 17.26
N TRP A 31 1.22 -5.94 18.57
CA TRP A 31 1.66 -7.08 19.40
C TRP A 31 0.51 -7.85 20.02
N VAL A 32 -0.64 -7.22 20.23
CA VAL A 32 -1.83 -7.85 20.83
C VAL A 32 -2.71 -8.53 19.79
N PHE A 33 -2.79 -7.96 18.59
CA PHE A 33 -3.66 -8.39 17.50
C PHE A 33 -2.83 -8.64 16.24
N PRO A 34 -2.32 -9.87 16.01
CA PRO A 34 -1.47 -10.18 14.85
C PRO A 34 -2.12 -9.87 13.48
N TRP A 35 -3.45 -9.90 13.40
CA TRP A 35 -4.18 -9.55 12.18
C TRP A 35 -4.16 -8.05 11.86
N PHE A 36 -3.81 -7.20 12.83
CA PHE A 36 -3.79 -5.75 12.64
C PHE A 36 -2.69 -5.35 11.66
N ASP A 37 -1.56 -6.04 11.73
CA ASP A 37 -0.45 -5.83 10.81
C ASP A 37 -0.84 -6.14 9.35
N ILE A 38 -1.43 -7.32 9.14
CA ILE A 38 -2.07 -7.74 7.88
C ILE A 38 -3.03 -6.66 7.34
N LEU A 39 -3.90 -6.09 8.19
CA LEU A 39 -4.82 -5.04 7.78
C LEU A 39 -4.06 -3.80 7.25
N VAL A 40 -3.03 -3.35 7.95
CA VAL A 40 -2.26 -2.17 7.57
C VAL A 40 -1.44 -2.42 6.30
N HIS A 41 -0.85 -3.60 6.13
CA HIS A 41 -0.16 -3.99 4.89
C HIS A 41 -1.09 -4.00 3.67
N PHE A 42 -2.31 -4.52 3.83
CA PHE A 42 -3.32 -4.49 2.76
C PHE A 42 -3.66 -3.05 2.36
N LEU A 43 -3.95 -2.20 3.35
CA LEU A 43 -4.31 -0.80 3.10
C LEU A 43 -3.13 -0.01 2.53
N GLY A 44 -1.90 -0.31 2.96
CA GLY A 44 -0.67 0.26 2.44
C GLY A 44 -0.46 -0.07 0.97
N GLY A 45 -0.61 -1.34 0.58
CA GLY A 45 -0.51 -1.77 -0.82
C GLY A 45 -1.59 -1.14 -1.73
N LEU A 46 -2.82 -1.05 -1.21
CA LEU A 46 -3.94 -0.37 -1.87
C LEU A 46 -3.63 1.12 -2.10
N TRP A 47 -3.22 1.83 -1.05
CA TRP A 47 -2.91 3.26 -1.13
C TRP A 47 -1.72 3.54 -2.04
N ALA A 48 -0.58 2.86 -1.84
CA ALA A 48 0.64 3.07 -2.60
C ALA A 48 0.39 2.89 -4.11
N THR A 49 -0.36 1.85 -4.47
CA THR A 49 -0.69 1.60 -5.88
C THR A 49 -1.62 2.68 -6.45
N LEU A 50 -2.68 3.06 -5.73
CA LEU A 50 -3.62 4.07 -6.23
C LEU A 50 -2.96 5.46 -6.36
N ILE A 51 -2.11 5.87 -5.42
CA ILE A 51 -1.40 7.15 -5.52
C ILE A 51 -0.40 7.16 -6.68
N SER A 52 0.30 6.05 -6.94
CA SER A 52 1.16 5.90 -8.11
C SER A 52 0.35 5.97 -9.41
N LEU A 53 -0.78 5.27 -9.51
CA LEU A 53 -1.64 5.33 -10.69
C LEU A 53 -2.17 6.75 -10.93
N TRP A 54 -2.62 7.43 -9.88
CA TRP A 54 -3.00 8.84 -9.97
C TRP A 54 -1.82 9.71 -10.46
N PHE A 55 -0.63 9.52 -9.91
CA PHE A 55 0.56 10.29 -10.31
C PHE A 55 0.90 10.09 -11.78
N PHE A 56 0.91 8.86 -12.28
CA PHE A 56 1.33 8.56 -13.66
C PHE A 56 0.28 8.89 -14.73
N PHE A 57 -1.01 8.86 -14.39
CA PHE A 57 -2.10 8.94 -15.38
C PHE A 57 -3.04 10.13 -15.20
N GLU A 58 -3.16 10.70 -13.99
CA GLU A 58 -4.17 11.72 -13.67
C GLU A 58 -3.57 13.07 -13.23
N SER A 59 -2.32 13.08 -12.73
CA SER A 59 -1.70 14.29 -12.17
C SER A 59 -1.34 15.33 -13.22
N GLY A 60 -1.05 14.89 -14.45
CA GLY A 60 -0.50 15.72 -15.52
C GLY A 60 1.03 15.90 -15.47
N TYR A 61 1.72 15.41 -14.44
CA TYR A 61 3.18 15.49 -14.32
C TYR A 61 3.91 14.51 -15.23
N VAL A 62 3.34 13.33 -15.43
CA VAL A 62 3.87 12.31 -16.34
C VAL A 62 2.90 12.09 -17.49
N LYS A 63 3.41 12.02 -18.72
CA LYS A 63 2.62 11.82 -19.93
C LYS A 63 2.70 10.36 -20.40
N VAL A 64 2.13 9.44 -19.62
CA VAL A 64 2.01 8.03 -20.02
C VAL A 64 0.63 7.79 -20.63
N LYS A 65 0.58 7.05 -21.75
CA LYS A 65 -0.71 6.65 -22.33
C LYS A 65 -1.45 5.72 -21.37
N ARG A 66 -2.71 6.03 -21.05
CA ARG A 66 -3.60 5.20 -20.22
C ARG A 66 -4.01 3.93 -20.99
N ARG A 67 -3.14 2.92 -20.96
CA ARG A 67 -3.38 1.57 -21.51
C ARG A 67 -3.28 0.57 -20.38
N VAL A 68 -4.09 -0.48 -20.41
CA VAL A 68 -4.09 -1.55 -19.38
C VAL A 68 -2.68 -2.05 -19.10
N ARG A 69 -1.89 -2.32 -20.16
CA ARG A 69 -0.47 -2.70 -20.01
C ARG A 69 0.33 -1.72 -19.15
N ASN A 70 0.20 -0.42 -19.39
CA ASN A 70 0.97 0.58 -18.65
C ASN A 70 0.47 0.71 -17.20
N ILE A 71 -0.85 0.60 -16.99
CA ILE A 71 -1.46 0.59 -15.65
C ILE A 71 -0.95 -0.62 -14.85
N SER A 72 -0.94 -1.81 -15.45
CA SER A 72 -0.41 -3.03 -14.84
C SER A 72 1.08 -2.91 -14.52
N LEU A 73 1.90 -2.32 -15.40
CA LEU A 73 3.32 -2.10 -15.14
C LEU A 73 3.54 -1.14 -13.96
N VAL A 74 2.83 0.00 -13.91
CA VAL A 74 2.94 0.94 -12.79
C VAL A 74 2.50 0.29 -11.49
N ALA A 75 1.39 -0.44 -11.48
CA ALA A 75 0.92 -1.15 -10.29
C ALA A 75 1.92 -2.21 -9.81
N PHE A 76 2.41 -3.05 -10.73
CA PHE A 76 3.39 -4.09 -10.43
C PHE A 76 4.68 -3.52 -9.84
N PHE A 77 5.29 -2.52 -10.50
CA PHE A 77 6.54 -1.95 -10.00
C PHE A 77 6.33 -1.20 -8.68
N THR A 78 5.19 -0.52 -8.52
CA THR A 78 4.88 0.15 -7.25
C THR A 78 4.86 -0.86 -6.11
N ILE A 79 4.07 -1.93 -6.22
CA ILE A 79 3.98 -2.88 -5.12
C ILE A 79 5.27 -3.66 -4.91
N PHE A 80 5.98 -4.01 -5.99
CA PHE A 80 7.28 -4.68 -5.89
C PHE A 80 8.27 -3.86 -5.05
N PHE A 81 8.44 -2.57 -5.35
CA PHE A 81 9.41 -1.74 -4.63
C PHE A 81 8.91 -1.31 -3.25
N VAL A 82 7.62 -1.02 -3.09
CA VAL A 82 7.07 -0.57 -1.80
C VAL A 82 7.01 -1.72 -0.79
N ALA A 83 6.48 -2.89 -1.18
CA ALA A 83 6.36 -4.02 -0.26
C ALA A 83 7.74 -4.52 0.16
N ILE A 84 8.65 -4.80 -0.79
CA ILE A 84 10.02 -5.23 -0.47
C ILE A 84 10.77 -4.15 0.32
N GLY A 85 10.60 -2.88 -0.04
CA GLY A 85 11.23 -1.77 0.67
C GLY A 85 10.79 -1.66 2.13
N TRP A 86 9.53 -1.97 2.43
CA TRP A 86 9.00 -1.98 3.79
C TRP A 86 9.60 -3.11 4.64
N GLU A 87 9.64 -4.33 4.12
CA GLU A 87 10.26 -5.48 4.80
C GLU A 87 11.74 -5.24 5.12
N VAL A 88 12.46 -4.65 4.17
CA VAL A 88 13.87 -4.26 4.37
C VAL A 88 13.98 -3.19 5.46
N PHE A 89 13.07 -2.21 5.48
CA PHE A 89 13.03 -1.20 6.52
C PHE A 89 12.79 -1.81 7.90
N GLU A 90 11.83 -2.72 8.04
CA GLU A 90 11.51 -3.37 9.32
C GLU A 90 12.66 -4.22 9.84
N PHE A 91 13.28 -4.99 8.95
CA PHE A 91 14.48 -5.77 9.26
C PHE A 91 15.61 -4.88 9.79
N LEU A 92 15.87 -3.75 9.13
CA LEU A 92 16.93 -2.81 9.56
C LEU A 92 16.57 -2.04 10.83
N ALA A 93 15.29 -1.76 11.05
CA ALA A 93 14.80 -1.05 12.23
C ALA A 93 14.70 -1.95 13.46
N GLY A 94 14.85 -3.27 13.31
CA GLY A 94 14.73 -4.23 14.42
C GLY A 94 13.30 -4.33 14.97
N VAL A 95 12.30 -4.01 14.14
CA VAL A 95 10.87 -4.07 14.46
C VAL A 95 10.17 -5.40 14.11
N PRO A 96 10.81 -6.50 13.59
CA PRO A 96 10.07 -7.72 13.27
C PRO A 96 9.15 -8.16 14.41
N ILE A 97 7.89 -8.44 14.07
CA ILE A 97 6.93 -8.93 15.05
C ILE A 97 7.45 -10.28 15.55
N VAL A 98 7.40 -10.44 16.87
CA VAL A 98 7.96 -11.56 17.63
C VAL A 98 7.49 -12.90 17.03
N GLY A 99 8.38 -13.62 16.33
CA GLY A 99 8.03 -14.86 15.63
C GLY A 99 9.02 -15.28 14.53
N ASP A 100 8.51 -16.03 13.53
CA ASP A 100 9.24 -16.44 12.33
C ASP A 100 9.15 -15.34 11.26
N PHE A 101 10.17 -14.49 11.21
CA PHE A 101 10.31 -13.39 10.25
C PHE A 101 10.03 -13.81 8.80
N ALA A 102 10.41 -15.03 8.40
CA ALA A 102 10.16 -15.49 7.03
C ALA A 102 8.67 -15.66 6.73
N VAL A 103 7.88 -16.10 7.72
CA VAL A 103 6.43 -16.28 7.58
C VAL A 103 5.73 -14.93 7.56
N ASP A 104 6.10 -14.03 8.48
CA ASP A 104 5.59 -12.66 8.60
C ASP A 104 5.76 -11.92 7.27
N THR A 105 7.01 -11.76 6.82
CA THR A 105 7.36 -11.14 5.55
C THR A 105 6.64 -11.77 4.36
N THR A 106 6.46 -13.10 4.35
CA THR A 106 5.74 -13.75 3.25
C THR A 106 4.26 -13.35 3.24
N ILE A 107 3.62 -13.32 4.41
CA ILE A 107 2.23 -12.89 4.54
C ILE A 107 2.10 -11.42 4.11
N ASP A 108 3.01 -10.57 4.53
CA ASP A 108 2.98 -9.14 4.28
C ASP A 108 3.15 -8.79 2.81
N LEU A 109 4.07 -9.49 2.12
CA LEU A 109 4.22 -9.39 0.67
C LEU A 109 2.96 -9.85 -0.07
N ILE A 110 2.33 -10.95 0.35
CA ILE A 110 1.08 -11.45 -0.26
C ILE A 110 -0.04 -10.44 -0.07
N ILE A 111 -0.22 -9.97 1.15
CA ILE A 111 -1.35 -9.11 1.54
C ILE A 111 -1.20 -7.71 0.94
N GLY A 112 0.00 -7.15 0.94
CA GLY A 112 0.31 -5.92 0.20
C GLY A 112 0.01 -6.07 -1.29
N THR A 113 0.33 -7.23 -1.88
CA THR A 113 0.00 -7.54 -3.28
C THR A 113 -1.50 -7.61 -3.53
N LEU A 114 -2.28 -8.18 -2.61
CA LEU A 114 -3.75 -8.17 -2.71
C LEU A 114 -4.33 -6.75 -2.63
N GLY A 115 -3.77 -5.88 -1.77
CA GLY A 115 -4.10 -4.46 -1.73
C GLY A 115 -3.84 -3.77 -3.08
N ALA A 116 -2.67 -4.01 -3.67
CA ALA A 116 -2.31 -3.49 -4.99
C ALA A 116 -3.19 -4.02 -6.12
N LEU A 117 -3.60 -5.30 -6.06
CA LEU A 117 -4.54 -5.88 -7.01
C LEU A 117 -5.90 -5.20 -6.91
N MET A 118 -6.40 -4.95 -5.70
CA MET A 118 -7.65 -4.21 -5.48
C MET A 118 -7.58 -2.78 -6.05
N ALA A 119 -6.45 -2.08 -5.85
CA ALA A 119 -6.20 -0.78 -6.45
C ALA A 119 -6.28 -0.83 -7.99
N TRP A 120 -5.64 -1.83 -8.59
CA TRP A 120 -5.62 -2.03 -10.03
C TRP A 120 -7.02 -2.32 -10.59
N ILE A 121 -7.79 -3.20 -9.94
CA ILE A 121 -9.18 -3.50 -10.32
C ILE A 121 -10.03 -2.23 -10.24
N TYR A 122 -9.95 -1.50 -9.12
CA TYR A 122 -10.69 -0.26 -8.92
C TYR A 122 -10.37 0.79 -9.99
N TYR A 123 -9.09 0.99 -10.31
CA TYR A 123 -8.66 1.99 -11.29
C TYR A 123 -8.98 1.62 -12.75
N THR A 124 -9.02 0.33 -13.08
CA THR A 124 -9.35 -0.15 -14.44
C THR A 124 -10.85 -0.28 -14.68
N SER A 125 -11.65 -0.37 -13.62
CA SER A 125 -13.12 -0.45 -13.69
C SER A 125 -13.82 0.91 -13.72
N ASN A 126 -13.09 2.03 -13.59
CA ASN A 126 -13.58 3.41 -13.63
C ASN A 126 -12.92 4.23 -14.75
#